data_AF-A0A6A4HE08-F1
#
_entry.id   AF-A0A6A4HE08-F1
#
_cell.length_a   1.000
_cell.length_b   1.000
_cell.length_c   1.000
_cell.angle_alpha   90.00
_cell.angle_beta   90.00
_cell.angle_gamma   90.00
#
_symmetry.space_group_name_H-M   'P 1'
#
loop_
_entity.id
_entity.type
_entity.pdbx_description
1 polymer ?
#
loop_
_entity_poly.entity_id
_entity_poly.type
_entity_poly.pdbx_seq_one_letter_code
_entity_poly.pdbx_strand_id
1 'polypeptide(L)'
;MNTSLIGMGIRFIQEVGAHRQNPAGKTHQERIEQELWKRAYWVLVTLNSFSSGSAGRVILTTKDDYDLDFLIECDDEYWIESNTEFSFVQPPGQASYVTYWNHFLRLLHIVENTRRYIPSTRRWELSGWDSSPDLLEQTLMAVGLATNEWTDSIPEHLRWDPHNPNTMFFQQSAMLKTGLLFFQMRVHARWIRPGPVSPLSFSSLAICANAARSFIHILLVYHQRPDLVMMPHMIPVAFRSAVLLLINIW
;
A
#
# COMPACT_ATOMS: atom_id res chain seq x y z
N MET A 1 16.29 -9.73 12.04
CA MET A 1 15.77 -9.23 13.32
C MET A 1 14.38 -8.62 13.16
N ASN A 2 14.18 -7.62 12.28
CA ASN A 2 12.87 -6.94 12.10
C ASN A 2 11.70 -7.86 11.71
N THR A 3 11.91 -8.85 10.84
CA THR A 3 10.82 -9.76 10.43
C THR A 3 10.37 -10.72 11.53
N SER A 4 11.26 -11.07 12.45
CA SER A 4 10.92 -11.93 13.60
C SER A 4 10.01 -11.18 14.57
N LEU A 5 10.25 -9.89 14.80
CA LEU A 5 9.41 -9.04 15.64
C LEU A 5 8.01 -8.85 15.04
N ILE A 6 7.93 -8.56 13.74
CA ILE A 6 6.64 -8.43 13.04
C ILE A 6 5.83 -9.73 13.14
N GLY A 7 6.48 -10.89 12.93
CA GLY A 7 5.82 -12.18 13.03
C GLY A 7 5.34 -12.51 14.44
N MET A 8 6.11 -12.17 15.48
CA MET A 8 5.66 -12.32 16.86
C MET A 8 4.47 -11.41 17.17
N GLY A 9 4.49 -10.16 16.71
CA GLY A 9 3.37 -9.23 16.90
C GLY A 9 2.07 -9.71 16.25
N ILE A 10 2.15 -10.25 15.03
CA ILE A 10 1.00 -10.84 14.33
C ILE A 10 0.44 -12.02 15.13
N ARG A 11 1.30 -12.94 15.60
CA ARG A 11 0.87 -14.09 16.40
C ARG A 11 0.20 -13.66 17.71
N PHE A 12 0.75 -12.66 18.38
CA PHE A 12 0.17 -12.13 19.61
C PHE A 12 -1.23 -11.55 19.38
N ILE A 13 -1.42 -10.77 18.30
CA ILE A 13 -2.76 -10.28 17.92
C ILE A 13 -3.71 -11.43 17.57
N GLN A 14 -3.19 -12.49 16.94
CA GLN A 14 -3.98 -13.67 16.63
C GLN A 14 -4.43 -14.41 17.89
N GLU A 15 -3.54 -14.57 18.87
CA GLU A 15 -3.82 -15.22 20.15
C GLU A 15 -4.91 -14.49 20.95
N VAL A 16 -4.93 -13.15 20.93
CA VAL A 16 -5.97 -12.36 21.61
C VAL A 16 -7.25 -12.19 20.77
N GLY A 17 -7.30 -12.73 19.55
CA GLY A 17 -8.47 -12.65 18.67
C GLY A 17 -8.71 -11.30 18.01
N ALA A 18 -7.77 -10.35 18.13
CA ALA A 18 -7.92 -8.99 17.60
C ALA A 18 -7.79 -8.88 16.07
N HIS A 19 -7.48 -9.98 15.38
CA HIS A 19 -7.55 -10.10 13.91
C HIS A 19 -8.97 -10.38 13.39
N ARG A 20 -9.94 -10.55 14.31
CA ARG A 20 -11.33 -10.87 13.96
C ARG A 20 -12.28 -9.70 14.20
N GLN A 21 -13.38 -9.67 13.47
CA GLN A 21 -14.52 -8.81 13.81
C GLN A 21 -15.07 -9.24 15.16
N ASN A 22 -15.20 -8.26 16.04
CA ASN A 22 -15.80 -8.44 17.35
C ASN A 22 -17.04 -7.54 17.44
N PRO A 23 -18.06 -7.94 18.22
CA PRO A 23 -19.16 -7.04 18.55
C PRO A 23 -18.63 -5.74 19.15
N ALA A 24 -19.31 -4.63 18.84
CA ALA A 24 -18.94 -3.33 19.37
C ALA A 24 -18.85 -3.36 20.91
N GLY A 25 -17.78 -2.77 21.45
CA GLY A 25 -17.57 -2.60 22.88
C GLY A 25 -18.76 -1.93 23.55
N LYS A 26 -19.14 -2.41 24.73
CA LYS A 26 -20.30 -1.90 25.47
C LYS A 26 -19.95 -0.59 26.18
N THR A 27 -18.73 -0.48 26.65
CA THR A 27 -18.19 0.74 27.26
C THR A 27 -17.37 1.55 26.26
N HIS A 28 -17.20 2.84 26.51
CA HIS A 28 -16.34 3.70 25.70
C HIS A 28 -14.89 3.20 25.68
N GLN A 29 -14.37 2.77 26.84
CA GLN A 29 -13.03 2.20 26.96
C GLN A 29 -12.85 0.93 26.10
N GLU A 30 -13.82 0.01 26.11
CA GLU A 30 -13.77 -1.20 25.27
C GLU A 30 -13.73 -0.84 23.78
N ARG A 31 -14.48 0.19 23.33
CA ARG A 31 -14.45 0.64 21.93
C ARG A 31 -13.11 1.24 21.54
N ILE A 32 -12.50 2.03 22.43
CA ILE A 32 -11.14 2.56 22.24
C ILE A 32 -10.15 1.41 22.06
N GLU A 33 -10.17 0.44 22.98
CA GLU A 33 -9.26 -0.70 22.93
C GLU A 33 -9.43 -1.52 21.65
N GLN A 34 -10.66 -1.77 21.23
CA GLN A 34 -10.96 -2.45 19.97
C GLN A 34 -10.38 -1.73 18.76
N GLU A 35 -10.56 -0.41 18.64
CA GLU A 35 -9.99 0.38 17.54
C GLU A 35 -8.45 0.41 17.59
N LEU A 36 -7.85 0.52 18.77
CA LEU A 36 -6.39 0.48 18.92
C LEU A 36 -5.79 -0.86 18.49
N TRP A 37 -6.44 -1.97 18.86
CA TRP A 37 -6.04 -3.31 18.41
C TRP A 37 -6.13 -3.45 16.89
N LYS A 38 -7.23 -2.97 16.29
CA LYS A 38 -7.42 -2.97 14.84
C LYS A 38 -6.34 -2.15 14.13
N ARG A 39 -6.02 -0.95 14.64
CA ARG A 39 -4.92 -0.11 14.14
C ARG A 39 -3.56 -0.81 14.23
N ALA A 40 -3.25 -1.41 15.38
CA ALA A 40 -2.01 -2.16 15.57
C ALA A 40 -1.88 -3.32 14.57
N TYR A 41 -2.97 -4.06 14.34
CA TYR A 41 -2.99 -5.15 13.36
C TYR A 41 -2.70 -4.66 11.95
N TRP A 42 -3.40 -3.62 11.50
CA TRP A 42 -3.20 -3.07 10.15
C TRP A 42 -1.80 -2.50 9.91
N VAL A 43 -1.18 -1.91 10.94
CA VAL A 43 0.23 -1.49 10.89
C VAL A 43 1.15 -2.71 10.72
N LEU A 44 0.93 -3.79 11.48
CA LEU A 44 1.73 -5.02 11.37
C LEU A 44 1.57 -5.70 10.00
N VAL A 45 0.35 -5.77 9.46
CA VAL A 45 0.08 -6.28 8.11
C VAL A 45 0.83 -5.44 7.07
N THR A 46 0.79 -4.12 7.20
CA THR A 46 1.52 -3.20 6.32
C THR A 46 3.04 -3.43 6.37
N LEU A 47 3.62 -3.47 7.58
CA LEU A 47 5.06 -3.71 7.79
C LEU A 47 5.50 -5.08 7.26
N ASN A 48 4.66 -6.11 7.44
CA ASN A 48 4.88 -7.45 6.91
C ASN A 48 4.91 -7.45 5.38
N SER A 49 3.96 -6.74 4.74
CA SER A 49 3.89 -6.65 3.27
C SER A 49 5.10 -5.95 2.66
N PHE A 50 5.57 -4.85 3.27
CA PHE A 50 6.79 -4.14 2.86
C PHE A 50 8.06 -4.99 3.04
N SER A 51 8.19 -5.63 4.21
CA SER A 51 9.36 -6.47 4.53
C SER A 51 9.45 -7.69 3.62
N SER A 52 8.32 -8.36 3.38
CA SER A 52 8.24 -9.58 2.56
C SER A 52 8.39 -9.27 1.07
N GLY A 53 7.87 -8.13 0.61
CA GLY A 53 8.00 -7.67 -0.76
C GLY A 53 9.44 -7.37 -1.18
N SER A 54 10.33 -7.06 -0.24
CA SER A 54 11.74 -6.71 -0.51
C SER A 54 12.65 -7.94 -0.60
N ALA A 55 12.32 -9.01 0.13
CA ALA A 55 13.18 -10.19 0.28
C ALA A 55 12.64 -11.46 -0.41
N GLY A 56 11.53 -11.36 -1.16
CA GLY A 56 10.89 -12.52 -1.82
C GLY A 56 10.31 -13.54 -0.84
N ARG A 57 10.02 -13.12 0.40
CA ARG A 57 9.55 -14.00 1.48
C ARG A 57 8.04 -14.18 1.43
N VAL A 58 7.57 -15.29 1.99
CA VAL A 58 6.15 -15.58 2.20
C VAL A 58 5.59 -14.55 3.17
N ILE A 59 4.46 -13.93 2.82
CA ILE A 59 3.74 -13.03 3.72
C ILE A 59 3.15 -13.87 4.85
N LEU A 60 3.32 -13.41 6.10
CA LEU A 60 2.86 -14.13 7.28
C LEU A 60 1.33 -14.20 7.46
N THR A 61 0.58 -13.37 6.73
CA THR A 61 -0.89 -13.28 6.77
C THR A 61 -1.42 -13.12 5.35
N THR A 62 -2.50 -13.81 5.04
CA THR A 62 -3.29 -13.60 3.82
C THR A 62 -4.65 -13.01 4.19
N LYS A 63 -5.43 -12.64 3.18
CA LYS A 63 -6.80 -12.14 3.34
C LYS A 63 -7.75 -13.14 4.00
N ASP A 64 -7.37 -14.42 4.02
CA ASP A 64 -8.17 -15.49 4.61
C ASP A 64 -7.90 -15.62 6.13
N ASP A 65 -6.88 -14.93 6.64
CA ASP A 65 -6.45 -15.00 8.05
C ASP A 65 -7.08 -13.91 8.94
N TYR A 66 -7.92 -13.02 8.39
CA TYR A 66 -8.61 -11.95 9.11
C TYR A 66 -9.93 -11.57 8.44
N ASP A 67 -10.87 -11.03 9.21
CA ASP A 67 -12.13 -10.45 8.72
C ASP A 67 -12.34 -8.99 9.20
N LEU A 68 -11.32 -8.36 9.79
CA LEU A 68 -11.39 -6.97 10.27
C LEU A 68 -11.83 -5.96 9.21
N ASP A 69 -12.67 -5.03 9.64
CA ASP A 69 -12.97 -3.82 8.89
C ASP A 69 -11.75 -2.88 8.78
N PHE A 70 -11.87 -1.88 7.91
CA PHE A 70 -10.95 -0.76 7.89
C PHE A 70 -11.08 0.12 9.15
N LEU A 71 -10.17 1.09 9.29
CA LEU A 71 -10.13 1.98 10.44
C LEU A 71 -11.32 2.93 10.43
N ILE A 72 -11.81 3.28 11.62
CA ILE A 72 -12.76 4.39 11.72
C ILE A 72 -12.02 5.68 11.38
N GLU A 73 -12.53 6.44 10.40
CA GLU A 73 -11.98 7.71 9.93
C GLU A 73 -12.32 8.84 10.90
N CYS A 74 -11.80 8.71 12.12
CA CYS A 74 -11.95 9.67 13.20
C CYS A 74 -10.63 9.78 13.95
N ASP A 75 -10.13 11.00 14.08
CA ASP A 75 -8.88 11.28 14.77
C ASP A 75 -9.06 11.14 16.29
N ASP A 76 -7.99 10.75 16.98
CA ASP A 76 -8.03 10.30 18.38
C ASP A 76 -8.50 11.40 19.34
N GLU A 77 -8.25 12.67 18.98
CA GLU A 77 -8.72 13.85 19.71
C GLU A 77 -10.26 13.99 19.74
N TYR A 78 -10.95 13.28 18.84
CA TYR A 78 -12.42 13.25 18.75
C TYR A 78 -13.02 11.95 19.30
N TRP A 79 -12.23 11.13 20.02
CA TRP A 79 -12.72 9.93 20.68
C TRP A 79 -13.42 10.24 22.01
N ILE A 80 -14.49 11.04 21.93
CA ILE A 80 -15.18 11.59 23.10
C ILE A 80 -16.19 10.58 23.64
N GLU A 81 -16.27 10.47 24.97
CA GLU A 81 -17.31 9.67 25.61
C GLU A 81 -18.69 10.28 25.31
N SER A 82 -19.52 9.52 24.61
CA SER A 82 -20.87 9.94 24.23
C SER A 82 -21.88 8.87 24.64
N ASN A 83 -23.05 9.30 25.11
CA ASN A 83 -24.17 8.40 25.40
C ASN A 83 -24.83 7.81 24.13
N THR A 84 -24.36 8.21 22.94
CA THR A 84 -24.82 7.69 21.65
C THR A 84 -24.02 6.46 21.21
N GLU A 85 -24.65 5.58 20.43
CA GLU A 85 -23.96 4.42 19.83
C GLU A 85 -22.76 4.83 18.95
N PHE A 86 -22.75 6.05 18.43
CA PHE A 86 -21.67 6.61 17.61
C PHE A 86 -20.66 7.40 18.45
N SER A 87 -19.67 6.73 19.04
CA SER A 87 -18.67 7.39 19.92
C SER A 87 -17.51 8.04 19.16
N PHE A 88 -17.24 7.67 17.91
CA PHE A 88 -16.09 8.18 17.14
C PHE A 88 -16.58 8.85 15.86
N VAL A 89 -16.70 10.18 15.90
CA VAL A 89 -17.21 10.97 14.78
C VAL A 89 -16.26 12.14 14.51
N GLN A 90 -15.73 12.18 13.28
CA GLN A 90 -14.92 13.31 12.82
C GLN A 90 -15.80 14.55 12.65
N PRO A 91 -15.35 15.75 13.06
CA PRO A 91 -16.10 16.98 12.87
C PRO A 91 -16.43 17.26 11.39
N PRO A 92 -17.63 17.80 11.09
CA PRO A 92 -18.01 18.13 9.72
C PRO A 92 -17.08 19.19 9.14
N GLY A 93 -16.64 18.97 7.90
CA GLY A 93 -15.72 19.86 7.20
C GLY A 93 -14.25 19.66 7.56
N GLN A 94 -13.93 18.76 8.49
CA GLN A 94 -12.56 18.40 8.84
C GLN A 94 -12.21 17.01 8.32
N ALA A 95 -11.19 16.92 7.47
CA ALA A 95 -10.67 15.65 7.01
C ALA A 95 -9.95 14.91 8.15
N SER A 96 -10.10 13.58 8.22
CA SER A 96 -9.37 12.75 9.18
C SER A 96 -7.99 12.37 8.62
N TYR A 97 -6.98 12.40 9.49
CA TYR A 97 -5.66 11.86 9.16
C TYR A 97 -5.70 10.34 9.00
N VAL A 98 -6.71 9.65 9.55
CA VAL A 98 -6.88 8.20 9.44
C VAL A 98 -7.35 7.78 8.04
N THR A 99 -8.03 8.65 7.29
CA THR A 99 -8.48 8.38 5.91
C THR A 99 -7.32 7.92 5.01
N TYR A 100 -6.12 8.48 5.21
CA TYR A 100 -4.89 8.02 4.54
C TYR A 100 -4.66 6.52 4.70
N TRP A 101 -4.78 6.00 5.92
CA TRP A 101 -4.51 4.59 6.21
C TRP A 101 -5.50 3.69 5.47
N ASN A 102 -6.78 4.04 5.44
CA ASN A 102 -7.78 3.27 4.70
C ASN A 102 -7.47 3.22 3.20
N HIS A 103 -7.09 4.35 2.59
CA HIS A 103 -6.66 4.36 1.19
C HIS A 103 -5.37 3.57 0.96
N PHE A 104 -4.42 3.66 1.88
CA PHE A 104 -3.18 2.92 1.82
C PHE A 104 -3.42 1.40 1.91
N LEU A 105 -4.30 0.95 2.80
CA LEU A 105 -4.69 -0.46 2.95
C LEU A 105 -5.44 -0.98 1.72
N ARG A 106 -6.32 -0.18 1.11
CA ARG A 106 -6.95 -0.52 -0.17
C ARG A 106 -5.91 -0.74 -1.29
N LEU A 107 -4.89 0.11 -1.36
CA LEU A 107 -3.78 -0.10 -2.30
C LEU A 107 -3.04 -1.41 -1.97
N LEU A 108 -2.78 -1.68 -0.69
CA LEU A 108 -2.14 -2.92 -0.25
C LEU A 108 -2.93 -4.15 -0.68
N HIS A 109 -4.26 -4.12 -0.57
CA HIS A 109 -5.14 -5.19 -1.03
C HIS A 109 -5.06 -5.42 -2.54
N ILE A 110 -4.87 -4.36 -3.36
CA ILE A 110 -4.61 -4.49 -4.81
C ILE A 110 -3.26 -5.16 -5.04
N VAL A 111 -2.22 -4.73 -4.32
CA VAL A 111 -0.87 -5.31 -4.40
C VAL A 111 -0.92 -6.81 -4.09
N GLU A 112 -1.63 -7.21 -3.05
CA GLU A 112 -1.77 -8.62 -2.64
C GLU A 112 -2.56 -9.44 -3.63
N ASN A 113 -3.68 -8.92 -4.14
CA ASN A 113 -4.44 -9.59 -5.21
C ASN A 113 -3.57 -9.82 -6.43
N THR A 114 -2.73 -8.84 -6.77
CA THR A 114 -1.81 -8.94 -7.90
C THR A 114 -0.78 -10.06 -7.73
N ARG A 115 -0.39 -10.41 -6.49
CA ARG A 115 0.55 -11.52 -6.22
C ARG A 115 0.02 -12.88 -6.65
N ARG A 116 -1.30 -13.09 -6.71
CA ARG A 116 -1.89 -14.36 -7.16
C ARG A 116 -1.57 -14.66 -8.63
N TYR A 117 -1.35 -13.62 -9.42
CA TYR A 117 -1.02 -13.69 -10.85
C TYR A 117 0.49 -13.70 -11.12
N ILE A 118 1.31 -13.62 -10.07
CA ILE A 118 2.76 -13.61 -10.16
C ILE A 118 3.26 -15.03 -9.83
N PRO A 119 3.83 -15.77 -10.79
CA PRO A 119 4.32 -17.12 -10.52
C PRO A 119 5.43 -17.11 -9.47
N SER A 120 5.36 -18.03 -8.50
CA SER A 120 6.51 -18.39 -7.68
C SER A 120 7.51 -19.19 -8.52
N THR A 121 8.79 -19.19 -8.13
CA THR A 121 9.93 -19.78 -8.86
C THR A 121 9.79 -21.27 -9.24
N ARG A 122 8.79 -21.98 -8.71
CA ARG A 122 8.49 -23.40 -9.01
C ARG A 122 7.07 -23.67 -9.52
N ARG A 123 6.22 -22.65 -9.71
CA ARG A 123 4.81 -22.87 -10.13
C ARG A 123 4.64 -23.31 -11.59
N TRP A 124 5.70 -23.27 -12.38
CA TRP A 124 5.71 -23.79 -13.74
C TRP A 124 5.73 -25.33 -13.79
N GLU A 125 6.12 -26.01 -12.69
CA GLU A 125 6.17 -27.48 -12.60
C GLU A 125 4.88 -28.08 -12.02
N LEU A 126 4.06 -27.30 -11.31
CA LEU A 126 2.86 -27.76 -10.61
C LEU A 126 1.60 -27.36 -11.39
N SER A 127 1.22 -28.25 -12.32
CA SER A 127 -0.12 -28.41 -12.90
C SER A 127 -0.83 -27.16 -13.44
N GLY A 128 -0.84 -26.99 -14.77
CA GLY A 128 -1.91 -26.28 -15.49
C GLY A 128 -1.89 -24.76 -15.46
N TRP A 129 -0.79 -24.11 -15.07
CA TRP A 129 -0.67 -22.65 -15.21
C TRP A 129 -0.44 -22.28 -16.68
N ASP A 130 -1.52 -21.89 -17.35
CA ASP A 130 -1.47 -21.35 -18.71
C ASP A 130 -0.73 -20.01 -18.68
N SER A 131 0.55 -20.02 -19.03
CA SER A 131 1.36 -18.80 -19.21
C SER A 131 1.07 -18.17 -20.58
N SER A 132 -0.17 -18.25 -21.04
CA SER A 132 -0.58 -17.69 -22.32
C SER A 132 -0.42 -16.16 -22.26
N PRO A 133 0.05 -15.53 -23.35
CA PRO A 133 0.10 -14.08 -23.48
C PRO A 133 -1.22 -13.40 -23.13
N ASP A 134 -2.35 -14.07 -23.38
CA ASP A 134 -3.70 -13.58 -23.15
C ASP A 134 -4.04 -13.44 -21.65
N LEU A 135 -3.68 -14.43 -20.81
CA LEU A 135 -3.87 -14.35 -19.36
C LEU A 135 -3.06 -13.20 -18.75
N LEU A 136 -1.86 -12.97 -19.31
CA LEU A 136 -0.99 -11.89 -18.89
C LEU A 136 -1.59 -10.51 -19.24
N GLU A 137 -2.08 -10.34 -20.46
CA GLU A 137 -2.71 -9.10 -20.91
C GLU A 137 -3.96 -8.79 -20.06
N GLN A 138 -4.82 -9.79 -19.83
CA GLN A 138 -5.99 -9.66 -18.95
C GLN A 138 -5.60 -9.27 -17.53
N THR A 139 -4.51 -9.83 -16.99
CA THR A 139 -4.00 -9.47 -15.67
C THR A 139 -3.55 -8.01 -15.61
N LEU A 140 -2.78 -7.56 -16.60
CA LEU A 140 -2.31 -6.17 -16.66
C LEU A 140 -3.48 -5.18 -16.81
N MET A 141 -4.48 -5.53 -17.61
CA MET A 141 -5.71 -4.74 -17.73
C MET A 141 -6.46 -4.66 -16.40
N ALA A 142 -6.64 -5.79 -15.69
CA ALA A 142 -7.32 -5.81 -14.40
C ALA A 142 -6.58 -4.98 -13.33
N VAL A 143 -5.24 -5.07 -13.29
CA VAL A 143 -4.41 -4.24 -12.40
C VAL A 143 -4.51 -2.75 -12.76
N GLY A 144 -4.47 -2.43 -14.06
CA GLY A 144 -4.65 -1.07 -14.56
C GLY A 144 -5.99 -0.47 -14.13
N LEU A 145 -7.09 -1.20 -14.35
CA LEU A 145 -8.43 -0.78 -13.93
C LEU A 145 -8.49 -0.52 -12.42
N ALA A 146 -8.07 -1.49 -11.61
CA ALA A 146 -8.13 -1.37 -10.15
C ALA A 146 -7.28 -0.20 -9.61
N THR A 147 -6.12 0.06 -10.22
CA THR A 147 -5.27 1.20 -9.81
C THR A 147 -5.84 2.55 -10.24
N ASN A 148 -6.54 2.62 -11.37
CA ASN A 148 -7.24 3.83 -11.81
C ASN A 148 -8.44 4.11 -10.90
N GLU A 149 -9.30 3.12 -10.66
CA GLU A 149 -10.44 3.25 -9.72
C GLU A 149 -9.97 3.67 -8.32
N TRP A 150 -8.88 3.07 -7.84
CA TRP A 150 -8.28 3.47 -6.58
C TRP A 150 -7.80 4.93 -6.60
N THR A 151 -7.18 5.38 -7.68
CA THR A 151 -6.70 6.77 -7.84
C THR A 151 -7.86 7.76 -7.85
N ASP A 152 -8.94 7.43 -8.56
CA ASP A 152 -10.13 8.27 -8.67
C ASP A 152 -10.88 8.38 -7.33
N SER A 153 -10.79 7.34 -6.49
CA SER A 153 -11.37 7.32 -5.15
C SER A 153 -10.65 8.22 -4.13
N ILE A 154 -9.43 8.70 -4.43
CA ILE A 154 -8.64 9.48 -3.46
C ILE A 154 -9.35 10.82 -3.16
N PRO A 155 -9.63 11.11 -1.87
CA PRO A 155 -10.29 12.35 -1.48
C PRO A 155 -9.37 13.55 -1.70
N GLU A 156 -9.96 14.73 -1.88
CA GLU A 156 -9.27 15.94 -2.29
C GLU A 156 -8.04 16.28 -1.43
N HIS A 157 -8.16 16.20 -0.10
CA HIS A 157 -7.08 16.49 0.84
C HIS A 157 -5.89 15.50 0.77
N LEU A 158 -6.06 14.33 0.14
CA LEU A 158 -5.01 13.32 -0.06
C LEU A 158 -4.51 13.25 -1.51
N ARG A 159 -5.05 14.08 -2.42
CA ARG A 159 -4.49 14.19 -3.76
C ARG A 159 -3.12 14.86 -3.68
N TRP A 160 -2.19 14.37 -4.48
CA TRP A 160 -0.84 14.92 -4.50
C TRP A 160 -0.86 16.38 -4.94
N ASP A 161 -0.48 17.26 -4.03
CA ASP A 161 -0.26 18.68 -4.26
C ASP A 161 1.10 19.09 -3.67
N PRO A 162 2.08 19.47 -4.51
CA PRO A 162 3.41 19.87 -4.05
C PRO A 162 3.39 21.11 -3.14
N HIS A 163 2.33 21.93 -3.21
CA HIS A 163 2.20 23.18 -2.45
C HIS A 163 1.30 23.06 -1.23
N ASN A 164 0.80 21.85 -0.90
CA ASN A 164 -0.13 21.68 0.22
C ASN A 164 0.50 22.22 1.51
N PRO A 165 -0.13 23.22 2.17
CA PRO A 165 0.44 23.85 3.36
C PRO A 165 0.33 22.96 4.60
N ASN A 166 -0.59 21.98 4.61
CA ASN A 166 -0.69 21.02 5.70
C ASN A 166 0.38 19.94 5.53
N THR A 167 1.40 19.98 6.37
CA THR A 167 2.54 19.06 6.33
C THR A 167 2.11 17.59 6.42
N MET A 168 1.11 17.26 7.23
CA MET A 168 0.65 15.88 7.40
C MET A 168 -0.02 15.37 6.11
N PHE A 169 -0.95 16.13 5.54
CA PHE A 169 -1.61 15.76 4.28
C PHE A 169 -0.65 15.78 3.08
N PHE A 170 0.33 16.68 3.06
CA PHE A 170 1.44 16.65 2.11
C PHE A 170 2.21 15.33 2.20
N GLN A 171 2.59 14.89 3.41
CA GLN A 171 3.27 13.62 3.60
C GLN A 171 2.38 12.44 3.19
N GLN A 172 1.13 12.40 3.63
CA GLN A 172 0.20 11.31 3.32
C GLN A 172 -0.08 11.19 1.82
N SER A 173 -0.30 12.30 1.12
CA SER A 173 -0.48 12.28 -0.34
C SER A 173 0.79 11.84 -1.07
N ALA A 174 1.98 12.27 -0.61
CA ALA A 174 3.26 11.77 -1.13
C ALA A 174 3.40 10.25 -0.95
N MET A 175 3.06 9.73 0.24
CA MET A 175 3.11 8.30 0.57
C MET A 175 2.19 7.48 -0.36
N LEU A 176 0.95 7.92 -0.56
CA LEU A 176 -0.01 7.24 -1.44
C LEU A 176 0.48 7.24 -2.89
N LYS A 177 0.91 8.41 -3.39
CA LYS A 177 1.36 8.56 -4.78
C LYS A 177 2.63 7.76 -5.04
N THR A 178 3.63 7.86 -4.16
CA THR A 178 4.89 7.11 -4.30
C THR A 178 4.68 5.60 -4.16
N GLY A 179 3.76 5.17 -3.27
CA GLY A 179 3.34 3.77 -3.14
C GLY A 179 2.75 3.21 -4.44
N LEU A 180 1.83 3.94 -5.08
CA LEU A 180 1.27 3.56 -6.39
C LEU A 180 2.35 3.47 -7.47
N LEU A 181 3.21 4.49 -7.59
CA LEU A 181 4.29 4.50 -8.58
C LEU A 181 5.25 3.32 -8.38
N PHE A 182 5.58 3.01 -7.13
CA PHE A 182 6.41 1.84 -6.82
C PHE A 182 5.73 0.54 -7.21
N PHE A 183 4.43 0.40 -6.93
CA PHE A 183 3.67 -0.77 -7.34
C PHE A 183 3.65 -0.94 -8.86
N GLN A 184 3.35 0.13 -9.62
CA GLN A 184 3.39 0.11 -11.09
C GLN A 184 4.76 -0.29 -11.62
N MET A 185 5.85 0.31 -11.11
CA MET A 185 7.21 -0.09 -11.48
C MET A 185 7.51 -1.56 -11.15
N ARG A 186 7.04 -2.08 -10.01
CA ARG A 186 7.26 -3.48 -9.63
C ARG A 186 6.52 -4.47 -10.49
N VAL A 187 5.28 -4.13 -10.86
CA VAL A 187 4.47 -4.90 -11.80
C VAL A 187 5.20 -4.87 -13.14
N HIS A 188 5.30 -3.72 -13.78
CA HIS A 188 5.78 -3.58 -15.16
C HIS A 188 7.24 -4.01 -15.38
N ALA A 189 8.13 -3.87 -14.39
CA ALA A 189 9.54 -4.21 -14.55
C ALA A 189 9.81 -5.68 -14.87
N ARG A 190 8.87 -6.60 -14.58
CA ARG A 190 9.04 -8.03 -14.91
C ARG A 190 9.01 -8.33 -16.40
N TRP A 191 8.46 -7.42 -17.20
CA TRP A 191 8.31 -7.60 -18.64
C TRP A 191 9.31 -6.77 -19.45
N ILE A 192 10.20 -6.07 -18.75
CA ILE A 192 11.43 -5.53 -19.33
C ILE A 192 12.39 -6.72 -19.45
N ARG A 193 12.41 -7.38 -20.61
CA ARG A 193 13.30 -8.53 -20.88
C ARG A 193 14.52 -8.07 -21.67
N PRO A 194 15.74 -8.52 -21.34
CA PRO A 194 16.85 -8.43 -22.26
C PRO A 194 16.59 -9.39 -23.45
N GLY A 195 16.45 -8.86 -24.66
CA GLY A 195 16.13 -9.65 -25.86
C GLY A 195 15.44 -8.84 -26.96
N PRO A 196 14.89 -9.48 -28.02
CA PRO A 196 14.18 -8.78 -29.09
C PRO A 196 13.00 -7.99 -28.51
N VAL A 197 12.89 -6.72 -28.89
CA VAL A 197 11.87 -5.79 -28.40
C VAL A 197 10.49 -6.30 -28.83
N SER A 198 9.66 -6.68 -27.85
CA SER A 198 8.22 -6.88 -28.08
C SER A 198 7.45 -5.59 -27.77
N PRO A 199 6.29 -5.33 -28.40
CA PRO A 199 5.47 -4.15 -28.10
C PRO A 199 5.12 -4.01 -26.61
N LEU A 200 4.88 -5.14 -25.93
CA LEU A 200 4.61 -5.20 -24.50
C LEU A 200 5.83 -4.81 -23.65
N SER A 201 7.03 -5.22 -24.06
CA SER A 201 8.26 -4.87 -23.35
C SER A 201 8.55 -3.37 -23.48
N PHE A 202 8.32 -2.81 -24.68
CA PHE A 202 8.45 -1.38 -24.94
C PHE A 202 7.45 -0.55 -24.13
N SER A 203 6.17 -0.92 -24.11
CA SER A 203 5.15 -0.20 -23.33
C SER A 203 5.43 -0.28 -21.82
N SER A 204 5.87 -1.44 -21.33
CA SER A 204 6.22 -1.65 -19.92
C SER A 204 7.42 -0.82 -19.49
N LEU A 205 8.44 -0.68 -20.36
CA LEU A 205 9.58 0.19 -20.10
C LEU A 205 9.15 1.67 -20.06
N ALA A 206 8.32 2.12 -21.00
CA ALA A 206 7.82 3.49 -21.02
C ALA A 206 7.02 3.83 -19.76
N ILE A 207 6.13 2.93 -19.32
CA ILE A 207 5.36 3.08 -18.06
C ILE A 207 6.32 3.16 -16.86
N CYS A 208 7.27 2.24 -16.76
CA CYS A 208 8.27 2.23 -15.70
C CYS A 208 9.11 3.51 -15.65
N ALA A 209 9.57 4.00 -16.81
CA ALA A 209 10.39 5.20 -16.91
C ALA A 209 9.60 6.45 -16.51
N ASN A 210 8.34 6.58 -16.95
CA ASN A 210 7.47 7.69 -16.56
C ASN A 210 7.16 7.68 -15.06
N ALA A 211 6.90 6.50 -14.49
CA ALA A 211 6.70 6.34 -13.06
C ALA A 211 7.97 6.71 -12.27
N ALA A 212 9.14 6.29 -12.75
CA ALA A 212 10.43 6.62 -12.13
C ALA A 212 10.72 8.13 -12.14
N ARG A 213 10.47 8.83 -13.27
CA ARG A 213 10.60 10.30 -13.34
C ARG A 213 9.65 10.98 -12.36
N SER A 214 8.39 10.57 -12.36
CA SER A 214 7.37 11.12 -11.46
C SER A 214 7.74 10.94 -10.00
N PHE A 215 8.26 9.76 -9.63
CA PHE A 215 8.74 9.49 -8.28
C PHE A 215 9.90 10.42 -7.89
N ILE A 216 10.89 10.60 -8.76
CA ILE A 216 12.03 11.50 -8.49
C ILE A 216 11.55 12.94 -8.31
N HIS A 217 10.61 13.43 -9.13
CA HIS A 217 10.04 14.77 -8.95
C HIS A 217 9.38 14.94 -7.57
N ILE A 218 8.57 13.96 -7.15
CA ILE A 218 7.97 13.96 -5.81
C ILE A 218 9.06 13.96 -4.73
N LEU A 219 10.09 13.11 -4.89
CA LEU A 219 11.18 13.01 -3.93
C LEU A 219 11.96 14.33 -3.80
N LEU A 220 12.21 15.04 -4.91
CA LEU A 220 12.88 16.34 -4.91
C LEU A 220 12.04 17.39 -4.17
N VAL A 221 10.74 17.48 -4.45
CA VAL A 221 9.82 18.40 -3.74
C VAL A 221 9.76 18.05 -2.25
N TYR A 222 9.73 16.76 -1.92
CA TYR A 222 9.73 16.30 -0.52
C TYR A 222 10.99 16.76 0.23
N HIS A 223 12.17 16.65 -0.39
CA HIS A 223 13.44 17.08 0.21
C HIS A 223 13.60 18.59 0.34
N GLN A 224 12.80 19.39 -0.37
CA GLN A 224 12.80 20.85 -0.22
C GLN A 224 12.08 21.30 1.07
N ARG A 225 11.36 20.41 1.75
CA ARG A 225 10.72 20.71 3.04
C ARG A 225 11.73 20.49 4.18
N PRO A 226 12.10 21.54 4.94
CA PRO A 226 13.22 21.48 5.90
C PRO A 226 13.01 20.48 7.04
N ASP A 227 11.75 20.26 7.44
CA ASP A 227 11.42 19.42 8.61
C ASP A 227 11.13 17.96 8.25
N LEU A 228 11.27 17.56 6.97
CA LEU A 228 10.93 16.22 6.52
C LEU A 228 12.18 15.36 6.28
N VAL A 229 12.21 14.22 6.95
CA VAL A 229 13.22 13.18 6.74
C VAL A 229 12.71 12.20 5.70
N MET A 230 13.58 11.77 4.78
CA MET A 230 13.23 10.74 3.81
C MET A 230 12.76 9.47 4.54
N MET A 231 11.52 9.08 4.24
CA MET A 231 10.92 7.90 4.82
C MET A 231 11.61 6.62 4.33
N PRO A 232 11.93 5.64 5.20
CA PRO A 232 12.70 4.45 4.82
C PRO A 232 12.15 3.66 3.63
N HIS A 233 10.82 3.61 3.46
CA HIS A 233 10.18 2.91 2.35
C HIS A 233 10.43 3.56 0.98
N MET A 234 10.82 4.85 0.91
CA MET A 234 11.13 5.56 -0.34
C MET A 234 12.51 5.18 -0.90
N ILE A 235 13.43 4.72 -0.05
CA ILE A 235 14.80 4.33 -0.43
C ILE A 235 14.84 3.27 -1.54
N PRO A 236 14.18 2.10 -1.39
CA PRO A 236 14.18 1.08 -2.44
C PRO A 236 13.48 1.56 -3.72
N VAL A 237 12.54 2.49 -3.61
CA VAL A 237 11.86 3.09 -4.77
C VAL A 237 12.83 3.99 -5.53
N ALA A 238 13.56 4.86 -4.83
CA ALA A 238 14.57 5.74 -5.41
C ALA A 238 15.67 4.95 -6.13
N PHE A 239 16.19 3.91 -5.50
CA PHE A 239 17.17 3.03 -6.13
C PHE A 239 16.61 2.37 -7.41
N ARG A 240 15.39 1.83 -7.35
CA ARG A 240 14.74 1.21 -8.52
C ARG A 240 14.47 2.23 -9.63
N SER A 241 14.03 3.44 -9.29
CA SER A 241 13.83 4.51 -10.26
C SER A 241 15.12 4.88 -10.97
N ALA A 242 16.24 5.02 -10.24
CA ALA A 242 17.55 5.27 -10.84
C ALA A 242 17.96 4.16 -11.83
N VAL A 243 17.81 2.89 -11.44
CA VAL A 243 18.12 1.74 -12.32
C VAL A 243 17.26 1.73 -13.58
N LEU A 244 15.94 1.94 -13.45
CA LEU A 244 15.02 1.95 -14.60
C LEU A 244 15.33 3.10 -15.56
N LEU A 245 15.70 4.27 -15.05
CA LEU A 245 16.08 5.41 -15.89
C LEU A 245 17.41 5.17 -16.61
N LEU A 246 18.39 4.53 -15.97
CA LEU A 246 19.62 4.12 -16.62
C LEU A 246 19.34 3.12 -17.75
N ILE A 247 18.49 2.12 -17.51
CA ILE A 247 18.06 1.16 -18.55
C ILE A 247 17.35 1.85 -19.70
N ASN A 248 16.56 2.90 -19.45
CA ASN A 248 15.83 3.62 -20.50
C ASN A 248 16.73 4.54 -21.36
N ILE A 249 17.96 4.80 -20.95
CA ILE A 249 18.92 5.64 -21.70
C ILE A 249 19.79 4.77 -22.64
N TRP A 250 19.99 3.49 -22.29
CA TRP A 250 20.79 2.52 -23.04
C TRP A 250 19.93 1.66 -23.96
#